data_AF-A0A317YNT7-F1
#
_entry.id   AF-A0A317YNT7-F1
#
_cell.length_a   1.000
_cell.length_b   1.000
_cell.length_c   1.000
_cell.angle_alpha   90.00
_cell.angle_beta   90.00
_cell.angle_gamma   90.00
#
_symmetry.space_group_name_H-M   'P 1'
#
loop_
_entity.id
_entity.type
_entity.pdbx_description
1 polymer ?
#
loop_
_entity_poly.entity_id
_entity_poly.type
_entity_poly.pdbx_seq_one_letter_code
_entity_poly.pdbx_strand_id
1 'polypeptide(L)'
;DYVKEISEQFGFVNIGVKNYEADDVIGTLAQQYSTDNDVYIITGDKDLLQCVNDNVEVWLIKKGFNIYNRYTLHRFNEEYAIEPKQLI
;
A
#
# COMPACT_ATOMS: atom_id res chain seq x y z
N ASP A 1 -20.43 2.36 3.97
CA ASP A 1 -20.77 1.69 5.24
C ASP A 1 -20.90 0.17 5.09
N TYR A 2 -21.77 -0.36 4.22
CA TYR A 2 -21.87 -1.82 4.01
C TYR A 2 -20.56 -2.56 3.72
N VAL A 3 -19.65 -1.97 2.93
CA VAL A 3 -18.34 -2.60 2.64
C VAL A 3 -17.52 -2.80 3.91
N LYS A 4 -17.55 -1.82 4.82
CA LYS A 4 -16.82 -1.86 6.10
C LYS A 4 -17.39 -2.92 7.02
N GLU A 5 -18.72 -2.98 7.14
CA GLU A 5 -19.40 -4.00 7.96
C GLU A 5 -19.13 -5.41 7.45
N ILE A 6 -19.20 -5.61 6.14
CA ILE A 6 -18.93 -6.92 5.53
C ILE A 6 -17.46 -7.29 5.72
N SER A 7 -16.51 -6.38 5.49
CA SER A 7 -15.09 -6.67 5.67
C SER A 7 -14.76 -7.04 7.12
N GLU A 8 -15.37 -6.36 8.09
CA GLU A 8 -15.28 -6.71 9.51
C GLU A 8 -15.78 -8.13 9.79
N GLN A 9 -16.89 -8.55 9.18
CA GLN A 9 -17.41 -9.92 9.33
C GLN A 9 -16.48 -10.98 8.72
N PHE A 10 -15.71 -10.63 7.69
CA PHE A 10 -14.65 -11.49 7.15
C PHE A 10 -13.37 -11.50 8.02
N GLY A 11 -13.34 -10.73 9.11
CA GLY A 11 -12.20 -10.64 10.02
C GLY A 11 -11.17 -9.58 9.64
N PHE A 12 -11.47 -8.71 8.66
CA PHE A 12 -10.61 -7.59 8.35
C PHE A 12 -10.72 -6.51 9.44
N VAL A 13 -9.59 -5.94 9.82
CA VAL A 13 -9.53 -4.79 10.72
C VAL A 13 -9.64 -3.52 9.88
N ASN A 14 -10.70 -2.73 10.10
CA ASN A 14 -10.86 -1.44 9.44
C ASN A 14 -10.29 -0.33 10.34
N ILE A 15 -9.20 0.31 9.88
CA ILE A 15 -8.53 1.39 10.61
C ILE A 15 -8.79 2.71 9.89
N GLY A 16 -9.20 3.73 10.62
CA GLY A 16 -9.35 5.10 10.12
C GLY A 16 -9.14 6.10 11.24
N VAL A 17 -8.45 7.20 10.94
CA VAL A 17 -8.12 8.24 11.91
C VAL A 17 -8.78 9.54 11.49
N LYS A 18 -9.46 10.20 12.42
CA LYS A 18 -10.15 11.46 12.13
C LYS A 18 -9.15 12.52 11.66
N ASN A 19 -9.47 13.20 10.57
CA ASN A 19 -8.66 14.25 9.92
C ASN A 19 -7.37 13.77 9.21
N TYR A 20 -7.21 12.46 8.97
CA TYR A 20 -6.13 11.92 8.15
C TYR A 20 -6.69 11.20 6.94
N GLU A 21 -5.94 11.21 5.85
CA GLU A 21 -6.29 10.46 4.65
C GLU A 21 -5.89 8.99 4.79
N ALA A 22 -6.39 8.14 3.89
CA ALA A 22 -6.14 6.70 3.96
C ALA A 22 -4.67 6.37 3.68
N ASP A 23 -4.03 7.11 2.79
CA ASP A 23 -2.62 7.00 2.45
C ASP A 23 -1.70 7.32 3.64
N ASP A 24 -2.00 8.36 4.43
CA ASP A 24 -1.29 8.69 5.67
C ASP A 24 -1.30 7.50 6.64
N VAL A 25 -2.47 6.90 6.83
CA VAL A 25 -2.67 5.77 7.73
C VAL A 25 -1.95 4.54 7.21
N ILE A 26 -2.09 4.22 5.92
CA ILE A 26 -1.44 3.07 5.30
C ILE A 26 0.08 3.22 5.34
N GLY A 27 0.62 4.39 4.99
CA GLY A 27 2.05 4.66 5.01
C GLY A 27 2.64 4.53 6.41
N THR A 28 1.95 5.05 7.42
CA THR A 28 2.35 4.92 8.83
C THR A 28 2.38 3.45 9.27
N LEU A 29 1.33 2.68 8.97
CA LEU A 29 1.26 1.27 9.33
C LEU A 29 2.32 0.46 8.58
N ALA A 30 2.51 0.72 7.28
CA ALA A 30 3.51 0.03 6.47
C ALA A 30 4.92 0.27 7.02
N GLN A 31 5.27 1.52 7.35
CA GLN A 31 6.55 1.84 7.98
C GLN A 31 6.72 1.12 9.33
N GLN A 32 5.68 1.10 10.17
CA GLN A 32 5.76 0.47 11.48
C GLN A 32 5.94 -1.06 11.38
N TYR A 33 5.13 -1.74 10.56
CA TYR A 33 5.14 -3.21 10.49
C TYR A 33 6.23 -3.80 9.63
N SER A 34 6.80 -3.03 8.69
CA SER A 34 7.88 -3.49 7.81
C SER A 34 9.20 -3.74 8.52
N THR A 35 9.33 -3.35 9.79
CA THR A 35 10.53 -3.66 10.60
C THR A 35 10.65 -5.17 10.88
N ASP A 36 9.50 -5.85 11.08
CA ASP A 36 9.46 -7.26 11.51
C ASP A 36 8.72 -8.17 10.51
N ASN A 37 8.09 -7.61 9.47
CA ASN A 37 7.20 -8.34 8.57
C ASN A 37 7.35 -7.87 7.12
N ASP A 38 7.05 -8.76 6.18
CA ASP A 38 6.77 -8.34 4.81
C ASP A 38 5.36 -7.74 4.73
N VAL A 39 5.26 -6.52 4.22
CA VAL A 39 4.02 -5.76 4.09
C VAL A 39 3.64 -5.66 2.61
N TYR A 40 2.38 -5.94 2.32
CA TYR A 40 1.81 -5.83 0.98
C TYR A 40 0.69 -4.78 0.99
N ILE A 41 0.87 -3.71 0.22
CA ILE A 41 -0.13 -2.66 0.06
C ILE A 41 -0.89 -2.91 -1.25
N ILE A 42 -2.18 -3.23 -1.17
CA ILE A 42 -3.04 -3.40 -2.35
C ILE A 42 -3.84 -2.13 -2.55
N THR A 43 -3.61 -1.42 -3.66
CA THR A 43 -4.25 -0.12 -3.90
C THR A 43 -4.42 0.18 -5.39
N GLY A 44 -5.33 1.08 -5.74
CA GLY A 44 -5.37 1.71 -7.07
C GLY A 44 -4.53 2.99 -7.16
N ASP A 45 -4.04 3.48 -6.02
CA ASP A 45 -3.33 4.73 -5.89
C ASP A 45 -1.83 4.58 -6.11
N LYS A 46 -1.28 5.35 -7.04
CA LYS A 46 0.16 5.32 -7.36
C LYS A 46 0.99 6.04 -6.31
N ASP A 47 0.41 6.95 -5.53
CA ASP A 47 1.16 7.76 -4.58
C ASP A 47 1.72 6.89 -3.46
N LEU A 48 1.10 5.73 -3.17
CA LEU A 48 1.62 4.75 -2.22
C LEU A 48 2.87 4.00 -2.71
N LEU A 49 3.27 4.14 -3.97
CA LEU A 49 4.59 3.64 -4.40
C LEU A 49 5.74 4.28 -3.59
N GLN A 50 5.52 5.45 -2.98
CA GLN A 50 6.48 6.06 -2.07
C GLN A 50 6.84 5.19 -0.85
N CYS A 51 5.95 4.25 -0.48
CA CYS A 51 6.12 3.36 0.66
C CYS A 51 7.00 2.14 0.36
N VAL A 52 7.30 1.87 -0.93
CA VAL A 52 8.09 0.70 -1.34
C VAL A 52 9.46 0.71 -0.66
N ASN A 53 9.86 -0.42 -0.11
CA ASN A 53 11.20 -0.66 0.44
C ASN A 53 11.51 -2.17 0.42
N ASP A 54 12.58 -2.61 1.07
CA ASP A 54 13.00 -4.02 1.09
C ASP A 54 11.92 -4.98 1.64
N ASN A 55 11.07 -4.50 2.55
CA ASN A 55 10.00 -5.28 3.19
C ASN A 55 8.58 -4.77 2.86
N VAL A 56 8.44 -3.79 1.96
CA VAL A 56 7.14 -3.26 1.54
C VAL A 56 7.01 -3.37 0.03
N GLU A 57 6.04 -4.17 -0.43
CA GLU A 57 5.62 -4.20 -1.82
C GLU A 57 4.29 -3.47 -2.01
N VAL A 58 4.13 -2.79 -3.15
CA VAL A 58 2.88 -2.12 -3.53
C VAL A 58 2.29 -2.80 -4.76
N TRP A 59 1.05 -3.26 -4.65
CA TRP A 59 0.35 -4.03 -5.66
C TRP A 59 -0.74 -3.17 -6.27
N LEU A 60 -0.42 -2.54 -7.40
CA LEU A 60 -1.37 -1.65 -8.06
C LEU A 60 -2.44 -2.42 -8.84
N ILE A 61 -3.70 -2.12 -8.59
CA ILE A 61 -4.84 -2.76 -9.27
C ILE A 61 -4.90 -2.29 -10.73
N LYS A 62 -4.77 -3.21 -11.69
CA LYS A 62 -5.01 -2.95 -13.12
C LYS A 62 -6.50 -3.13 -13.43
N LYS A 63 -6.94 -2.61 -14.59
CA LYS A 63 -8.33 -2.77 -15.08
C LYS A 63 -8.81 -4.23 -14.91
N GLY A 64 -9.93 -4.41 -14.21
CA GLY A 64 -10.59 -5.69 -14.03
C GLY A 64 -10.15 -6.50 -12.81
N PHE A 65 -9.84 -5.85 -11.67
CA PHE A 65 -9.66 -6.36 -10.29
C PHE A 65 -8.79 -7.61 -10.03
N ASN A 66 -8.36 -8.30 -11.07
CA ASN A 66 -7.72 -9.62 -11.01
C ASN A 66 -6.26 -9.58 -11.48
N ILE A 67 -5.80 -8.43 -11.96
CA ILE A 67 -4.44 -8.23 -12.45
C ILE A 67 -3.78 -7.17 -11.57
N TYR A 68 -2.73 -7.57 -10.86
CA TYR A 68 -1.94 -6.68 -10.01
C TYR A 68 -0.60 -6.36 -10.67
N ASN A 69 -0.24 -5.09 -10.64
CA ASN A 69 1.07 -4.62 -11.02
C ASN A 69 1.93 -4.48 -9.75
N ARG A 70 2.70 -5.52 -9.44
CA ARG A 70 3.49 -5.61 -8.21
C ARG A 70 4.78 -4.79 -8.31
N TYR A 71 4.98 -3.85 -7.40
CA TYR A 71 6.19 -3.06 -7.25
C TYR A 71 6.96 -3.55 -6.03
N THR A 72 8.07 -4.23 -6.30
CA THR A 72 9.19 -4.41 -5.36
C THR A 72 10.10 -3.20 -5.44
N LEU A 73 11.00 -3.03 -4.47
CA LEU A 73 12.02 -1.97 -4.53
C LEU A 73 12.87 -2.07 -5.81
N HIS A 74 13.31 -3.30 -6.16
CA HIS A 74 14.08 -3.54 -7.38
C HIS A 74 13.36 -3.04 -8.62
N ARG A 75 12.10 -3.45 -8.81
CA ARG A 75 11.31 -3.05 -9.97
C ARG A 75 11.06 -1.54 -9.97
N PHE A 76 10.75 -0.95 -8.81
CA PHE A 76 10.55 0.50 -8.70
C PHE A 76 11.80 1.25 -9.19
N ASN A 77 12.97 0.84 -8.72
CA ASN A 77 14.24 1.46 -9.10
C ASN A 77 14.54 1.30 -10.60
N GLU A 78 14.21 0.16 -11.21
CA GLU A 78 14.34 -0.04 -12.66
C GLU A 78 13.43 0.88 -13.49
N GLU A 79 12.19 1.11 -13.03
CA GLU A 79 11.19 1.87 -13.77
C GLU A 79 11.33 3.39 -13.56
N TYR A 80 11.62 3.83 -12.33
CA TYR A 80 11.61 5.24 -11.94
C TYR A 80 13.00 5.86 -11.81
N ALA A 81 14.04 5.06 -11.59
CA ALA A 81 15.43 5.53 -11.43
C ALA A 81 15.62 6.64 -10.37
N ILE A 82 14.73 6.70 -9.38
CA ILE A 82 14.76 7.56 -8.20
C ILE A 82 14.46 6.70 -6.97
N GLU A 83 14.72 7.22 -5.77
CA GLU A 83 14.28 6.57 -4.54
C GLU A 83 12.76 6.72 -4.35
N PRO A 84 12.04 5.73 -3.78
CA PRO A 84 10.60 5.78 -3.55
C PRO A 84 10.11 7.08 -2.88
N LYS A 85 10.85 7.58 -1.88
CA LYS A 85 10.52 8.81 -1.15
C LYS A 85 10.60 10.10 -1.99
N GLN A 86 11.13 10.03 -3.20
CA GLN A 86 11.26 11.17 -4.12
C GLN A 86 10.14 11.24 -5.17
N LEU A 87 9.17 10.33 -5.12
CA LEU A 87 8.09 10.24 -6.12
C LEU A 87 7.12 11.45 -6.07
N ILE A 88 7.15 12.26 -5.01
CA ILE A 88 6.26 13.40 -4.74
C ILE A 88 7.09 14.66 -4.48
#